data_AF-A0A9E4E519-F1
#
_entry.id   AF-A0A9E4E519-F1
#
_cell.length_a   1.000
_cell.length_b   1.000
_cell.length_c   1.000
_cell.angle_alpha   90.00
_cell.angle_beta   90.00
_cell.angle_gamma   90.00
#
_symmetry.space_group_name_H-M   'P 1'
#
loop_
_entity.id
_entity.type
_entity.pdbx_description
1 polymer ?
#
loop_
_entity_poly.entity_id
_entity_poly.type
_entity_poly.pdbx_seq_one_letter_code
_entity_poly.pdbx_strand_id
1 'polypeptide(L)'
;MSKVEDCKEYGETAAEILKGPFSGLSLQCASDALGKELWAEEPTEAMINARGRVMRATTLADGCSKVICDEVIRDSQTHNYIPGPDIRGYLQHPHADLEEIRVLRGMGIDTNDPRNFKNLSMWEEPSYSAYHEDADSVPIYLGHLSSGTEGTLLWIRWLALKMVVHYGFAEGWERKPAILLIDEIENHLHPTWQRRVIPALLEHFPKLQIFATTHSPFVVAGLKAGQVHLLHRDENGCVTATTNSEDVVGWTADEILRTMMGVDEPTDQITVHRANRLRQLRGRETLTPEEETELNELRRQVNKDLLSKGGLLETQRERYADLVQDFLRARESELTQDGG
;
A
#
# COMPACT_ATOMS: atom_id res chain seq x y z
N MET A 1 -9.89 -3.72 29.52
CA MET A 1 -10.75 -4.86 29.17
C MET A 1 -10.15 -5.47 27.92
N SER A 2 -9.66 -6.70 27.98
CA SER A 2 -8.85 -7.28 26.91
C SER A 2 -9.71 -7.63 25.69
N LYS A 3 -9.27 -7.28 24.48
CA LYS A 3 -9.86 -7.67 23.17
C LYS A 3 -10.12 -9.18 22.99
N VAL A 4 -9.68 -10.02 23.92
CA VAL A 4 -10.05 -11.45 24.02
C VAL A 4 -11.57 -11.65 24.11
N GLU A 5 -12.35 -10.67 24.60
CA GLU A 5 -13.82 -10.74 24.59
C GLU A 5 -14.42 -10.48 23.20
N ASP A 6 -13.81 -9.61 22.39
CA ASP A 6 -14.30 -9.28 21.03
C ASP A 6 -14.15 -10.45 20.04
N CYS A 7 -13.19 -11.37 20.27
CA CYS A 7 -13.00 -12.52 19.39
C CYS A 7 -14.14 -13.56 19.51
N LYS A 8 -14.90 -13.58 20.61
CA LYS A 8 -15.99 -14.57 20.81
C LYS A 8 -17.13 -14.42 19.82
N GLU A 9 -17.34 -13.22 19.27
CA GLU A 9 -18.38 -12.99 18.25
C GLU A 9 -18.06 -13.65 16.91
N TYR A 10 -16.79 -13.99 16.64
CA TYR A 10 -16.35 -14.53 15.36
C TYR A 10 -16.25 -16.06 15.33
N GLY A 11 -16.30 -16.73 16.49
CA GLY A 11 -16.17 -18.19 16.62
C GLY A 11 -15.01 -18.62 17.50
N GLU A 12 -14.86 -19.93 17.72
CA GLU A 12 -13.85 -20.48 18.62
C GLU A 12 -12.61 -21.01 17.86
N THR A 13 -12.81 -21.49 16.63
CA THR A 13 -11.72 -21.99 15.77
C THR A 13 -11.27 -20.95 14.75
N ALA A 14 -10.03 -21.05 14.29
CA ALA A 14 -9.51 -20.15 13.26
C ALA A 14 -10.33 -20.22 11.96
N ALA A 15 -10.87 -21.40 11.62
CA ALA A 15 -11.69 -21.61 10.43
C ALA A 15 -13.08 -20.97 10.55
N GLU A 16 -13.66 -20.89 11.75
CA GLU A 16 -14.93 -20.20 11.99
C GLU A 16 -14.76 -18.69 11.91
N ILE A 17 -13.70 -18.17 12.54
CA ILE A 17 -13.40 -16.74 12.57
C ILE A 17 -13.22 -16.19 11.15
N LEU A 18 -12.54 -16.95 10.28
CA LEU A 18 -12.29 -16.54 8.89
C LEU A 18 -13.49 -16.70 7.95
N LYS A 19 -14.60 -17.31 8.40
CA LYS A 19 -15.88 -17.24 7.65
C LYS A 19 -16.60 -15.91 7.88
N GLY A 20 -16.22 -15.15 8.89
CA GLY A 20 -16.72 -13.81 9.16
C GLY A 20 -16.10 -12.74 8.26
N PRO A 21 -16.44 -11.45 8.49
CA PRO A 21 -15.89 -10.35 7.71
C PRO A 21 -14.36 -10.24 7.89
N PHE A 22 -13.66 -10.21 6.76
CA PHE A 22 -12.20 -10.12 6.73
C PHE A 22 -11.75 -8.73 7.19
N SER A 23 -11.15 -8.69 8.37
CA SER A 23 -10.66 -7.48 9.05
C SER A 23 -9.36 -7.80 9.80
N GLY A 24 -8.56 -6.76 10.12
CA GLY A 24 -7.38 -6.93 10.98
C GLY A 24 -7.71 -7.64 12.30
N LEU A 25 -8.84 -7.30 12.92
CA LEU A 25 -9.31 -7.95 14.14
C LEU A 25 -9.61 -9.44 13.91
N SER A 26 -10.33 -9.80 12.84
CA SER A 26 -10.62 -11.20 12.52
C SER A 26 -9.35 -12.02 12.24
N LEU A 27 -8.36 -11.44 11.54
CA LEU A 27 -7.07 -12.08 11.26
C LEU A 27 -6.27 -12.30 12.54
N GLN A 28 -6.25 -11.29 13.42
CA GLN A 28 -5.62 -11.41 14.73
C GLN A 28 -6.29 -12.51 15.54
N CYS A 29 -7.62 -12.50 15.68
CA CYS A 29 -8.38 -13.53 16.40
C CYS A 29 -8.15 -14.94 15.81
N ALA A 30 -8.14 -15.08 14.48
CA ALA A 30 -7.90 -16.36 13.81
C ALA A 30 -6.48 -16.87 14.06
N SER A 31 -5.48 -15.97 14.00
CA SER A 31 -4.10 -16.31 14.31
C SER A 31 -3.91 -16.74 15.76
N ASP A 32 -4.68 -16.15 16.67
CA ASP A 32 -4.62 -16.44 18.10
C ASP A 32 -5.32 -17.76 18.42
N ALA A 33 -6.46 -18.03 17.78
CA ALA A 33 -7.16 -19.32 17.85
C ALA A 33 -6.28 -20.46 17.31
N LEU A 34 -5.69 -20.28 16.12
CA LEU A 34 -4.77 -21.27 15.54
C LEU A 34 -3.53 -21.47 16.42
N GLY A 35 -3.02 -20.40 17.01
CA GLY A 35 -1.96 -20.46 18.01
C GLY A 35 -2.34 -21.36 19.19
N LYS A 36 -3.54 -21.19 19.76
CA LYS A 36 -4.02 -22.02 20.88
C LYS A 36 -4.24 -23.48 20.50
N GLU A 37 -4.80 -23.75 19.32
CA GLU A 37 -4.99 -25.11 18.80
C GLU A 37 -3.65 -25.86 18.73
N LEU A 38 -2.60 -25.21 18.20
CA LEU A 38 -1.25 -25.78 18.11
C LEU A 38 -0.57 -25.99 19.48
N TRP A 39 -1.08 -25.38 20.55
CA TRP A 39 -0.59 -25.55 21.92
C TRP A 39 -1.27 -26.67 22.70
N ALA A 40 -2.44 -27.11 22.25
CA ALA A 40 -3.16 -28.21 22.89
C ALA A 40 -2.50 -29.58 22.59
N GLU A 41 -1.61 -29.65 21.61
CA GLU A 41 -0.86 -30.85 21.21
C GLU A 41 0.56 -30.87 21.82
N GLU A 42 1.10 -32.06 22.11
CA GLU A 42 2.49 -32.16 22.60
C GLU A 42 3.49 -31.70 21.52
N PRO A 43 4.54 -30.93 21.89
CA PRO A 43 5.48 -30.39 20.93
C PRO A 43 6.24 -31.51 20.21
N THR A 44 6.17 -31.53 18.88
CA THR A 44 6.86 -32.50 18.04
C THR A 44 8.37 -32.20 17.96
N GLU A 45 9.20 -33.18 17.60
CA GLU A 45 10.65 -32.99 17.41
C GLU A 45 10.98 -31.84 16.45
N ALA A 46 10.15 -31.62 15.43
CA ALA A 46 10.32 -30.54 14.46
C ALA A 46 10.16 -29.13 15.07
N MET A 47 9.47 -29.03 16.22
CA MET A 47 9.33 -27.77 16.95
C MET A 47 10.56 -27.47 17.81
N ILE A 48 11.52 -28.39 17.96
CA ILE A 48 12.68 -28.19 18.82
C ILE A 48 13.85 -27.70 17.96
N ASN A 49 14.34 -26.49 18.23
CA ASN A 49 15.51 -25.98 17.51
C ASN A 49 16.80 -26.70 17.94
N ALA A 50 17.90 -26.44 17.21
CA ALA A 50 19.22 -27.00 17.50
C ALA A 50 19.77 -26.70 18.92
N ARG A 51 19.14 -25.78 19.68
CA ARG A 51 19.48 -25.44 21.07
C ARG A 51 18.52 -26.08 22.09
N GLY A 52 17.65 -27.00 21.66
CA GLY A 52 16.68 -27.68 22.53
C GLY A 52 15.49 -26.82 22.96
N ARG A 53 15.28 -25.64 22.37
CA ARG A 53 14.12 -24.78 22.69
C ARG A 53 12.96 -25.07 21.75
N VAL A 54 11.75 -25.16 22.33
CA VAL A 54 10.51 -25.24 21.58
C VAL A 54 10.26 -23.92 20.85
N MET A 55 10.23 -23.98 19.53
CA MET A 55 9.88 -22.93 18.60
C MET A 55 8.37 -22.93 18.42
N ARG A 56 7.73 -21.80 18.70
CA ARG A 56 6.29 -21.63 18.49
C ARG A 56 6.05 -21.11 17.07
N ALA A 57 5.04 -21.65 16.38
CA ALA A 57 4.68 -21.20 15.04
C ALA A 57 4.35 -19.70 15.01
N THR A 58 3.67 -19.23 16.05
CA THR A 58 3.36 -17.81 16.26
C THR A 58 4.62 -16.95 16.37
N THR A 59 5.64 -17.39 17.12
CA THR A 59 6.91 -16.67 17.24
C THR A 59 7.68 -16.62 15.92
N LEU A 60 7.67 -17.71 15.15
CA LEU A 60 8.26 -17.74 13.80
C LEU A 60 7.53 -16.78 12.85
N ALA A 61 6.20 -16.84 12.84
CA ALA A 61 5.36 -16.00 12.00
C ALA A 61 5.52 -14.50 12.32
N ASP A 62 5.55 -14.14 13.61
CA ASP A 62 5.79 -12.77 14.07
C ASP A 62 7.17 -12.27 13.64
N GLY A 63 8.19 -13.12 13.72
CA GLY A 63 9.55 -12.80 13.27
C GLY A 63 9.59 -12.51 11.76
N CYS A 64 8.95 -13.37 10.97
CA CYS A 64 8.87 -13.22 9.52
C CYS A 64 8.12 -11.95 9.10
N SER A 65 6.94 -11.69 9.67
CA SER A 65 6.17 -10.49 9.31
C SER A 65 6.92 -9.21 9.66
N LYS A 66 7.60 -9.14 10.81
CA LYS A 66 8.44 -8.00 11.18
C LYS A 66 9.59 -7.78 10.21
N VAL A 67 10.28 -8.85 9.79
CA VAL A 67 11.41 -8.75 8.84
C VAL A 67 10.93 -8.28 7.47
N ILE A 68 9.82 -8.85 6.97
CA ILE A 68 9.28 -8.46 5.66
C ILE A 68 8.77 -7.02 5.72
N CYS A 69 8.06 -6.63 6.78
CA CYS A 69 7.62 -5.23 6.93
C CYS A 69 8.80 -4.27 7.06
N ASP A 70 9.86 -4.62 7.81
CA ASP A 70 11.11 -3.85 7.85
C ASP A 70 11.66 -3.62 6.43
N GLU A 71 11.68 -4.66 5.60
CA GLU A 71 12.18 -4.58 4.23
C GLU A 71 11.26 -3.81 3.29
N VAL A 72 9.93 -3.92 3.43
CA VAL A 72 8.97 -3.11 2.67
C VAL A 72 9.15 -1.62 2.98
N ILE A 73 9.63 -1.31 4.19
CA ILE A 73 9.66 0.03 4.75
C ILE A 73 11.02 0.71 4.60
N ARG A 74 12.11 -0.06 4.49
CA ARG A 74 13.51 0.40 4.37
C ARG A 74 13.78 1.24 3.11
N ASP A 75 13.15 2.38 2.97
CA ASP A 75 13.51 3.37 1.97
C ASP A 75 14.62 4.28 2.53
N SER A 76 15.65 4.51 1.74
CA SER A 76 16.76 5.42 2.02
C SER A 76 16.33 6.88 2.23
N GLN A 77 15.11 7.23 1.81
CA GLN A 77 14.55 8.58 1.83
C GLN A 77 13.74 8.93 3.10
N THR A 78 13.66 8.05 4.10
CA THR A 78 12.88 8.28 5.34
C THR A 78 13.40 9.41 6.23
N HIS A 79 14.52 10.05 5.87
CA HIS A 79 15.08 11.20 6.57
C HIS A 79 14.23 12.49 6.50
N ASN A 80 13.20 12.55 5.63
CA ASN A 80 12.37 13.76 5.48
C ASN A 80 11.04 13.71 6.24
N TYR A 81 10.72 12.64 6.96
CA TYR A 81 9.58 12.64 7.86
C TYR A 81 10.02 13.16 9.23
N ILE A 82 9.35 14.22 9.69
CA ILE A 82 9.52 14.73 11.05
C ILE A 82 9.07 13.57 11.97
N PRO A 83 9.94 13.05 12.85
CA PRO A 83 9.54 12.07 13.84
C PRO A 83 8.29 12.59 14.57
N GLY A 84 7.40 11.69 14.96
CA GLY A 84 6.26 12.07 15.79
C GLY A 84 6.63 13.01 16.94
N PRO A 85 5.66 13.81 17.44
CA PRO A 85 5.91 14.74 18.53
C PRO A 85 6.69 14.07 19.67
N ASP A 86 7.72 14.74 20.19
CA ASP A 86 8.53 14.22 21.29
C ASP A 86 7.67 14.09 22.56
N ILE A 87 7.11 12.90 22.76
CA ILE A 87 6.21 12.60 23.87
C ILE A 87 6.91 12.58 25.24
N ARG A 88 8.26 12.67 25.30
CA ARG A 88 9.01 12.67 26.56
C ARG A 88 8.61 13.85 27.46
N GLY A 89 8.24 15.00 26.90
CA GLY A 89 7.73 16.14 27.66
C GLY A 89 6.33 15.92 28.24
N TYR A 90 5.50 15.09 27.60
CA TYR A 90 4.13 14.81 28.03
C TYR A 90 4.05 13.79 29.16
N LEU A 91 5.01 12.85 29.24
CA LEU A 91 5.13 11.90 30.34
C LEU A 91 5.42 12.57 31.70
N GLN A 92 5.88 13.82 31.69
CA GLN A 92 6.14 14.61 32.90
C GLN A 92 4.88 15.33 33.43
N HIS A 93 3.78 15.32 32.69
CA HIS A 93 2.56 16.02 33.11
C HIS A 93 1.62 15.11 33.92
N PRO A 94 1.29 15.46 35.18
CA PRO A 94 0.45 14.64 36.06
C PRO A 94 -1.03 14.52 35.65
N HIS A 95 -1.42 15.15 34.52
CA HIS A 95 -2.79 15.17 33.99
C HIS A 95 -2.89 14.80 32.50
N ALA A 96 -1.80 14.34 31.88
CA ALA A 96 -1.87 13.90 30.49
C ALA A 96 -2.83 12.69 30.41
N ASP A 97 -3.95 12.86 29.72
CA ASP A 97 -4.97 11.82 29.60
C ASP A 97 -4.39 10.64 28.82
N LEU A 98 -4.71 9.42 29.23
CA LEU A 98 -4.26 8.19 28.58
C LEU A 98 -4.68 8.16 27.11
N GLU A 99 -5.87 8.69 26.81
CA GLU A 99 -6.35 8.85 25.44
C GLU A 99 -5.53 9.87 24.65
N GLU A 100 -5.09 10.95 25.28
CA GLU A 100 -4.29 11.99 24.63
C GLU A 100 -2.86 11.49 24.31
N ILE A 101 -2.23 10.75 25.23
CA ILE A 101 -0.93 10.09 25.00
C ILE A 101 -1.05 9.00 23.92
N ARG A 102 -2.14 8.22 23.92
CA ARG A 102 -2.41 7.19 22.90
C ARG A 102 -2.62 7.80 21.52
N VAL A 103 -3.42 8.86 21.41
CA VAL A 103 -3.66 9.58 20.15
C VAL A 103 -2.36 10.22 19.65
N LEU A 104 -1.61 10.90 20.50
CA LEU A 104 -0.33 11.54 20.13
C LEU A 104 0.75 10.52 19.73
N ARG A 105 0.78 9.33 20.36
CA ARG A 105 1.70 8.25 19.97
C ARG A 105 1.24 7.53 18.70
N GLY A 106 -0.05 7.30 18.49
CA GLY A 106 -0.60 6.77 17.23
C GLY A 106 -0.37 7.71 16.05
N MET A 107 -0.33 9.01 16.31
CA MET A 107 0.10 10.04 15.34
C MET A 107 1.62 10.15 15.18
N GLY A 108 2.40 9.57 16.10
CA GLY A 108 3.84 9.78 16.21
C GLY A 108 4.74 8.54 16.07
N ILE A 109 4.18 7.34 15.95
CA ILE A 109 4.95 6.17 15.53
C ILE A 109 5.24 6.37 14.05
N ASP A 110 6.46 6.81 13.75
CA ASP A 110 6.95 6.82 12.39
C ASP A 110 7.08 5.36 11.94
N THR A 111 6.06 4.85 11.27
CA THR A 111 6.10 3.50 10.71
C THR A 111 7.22 3.34 9.70
N ASN A 112 7.88 4.42 9.28
CA ASN A 112 9.06 4.37 8.44
C ASN A 112 10.38 4.16 9.18
N ASP A 113 10.40 4.19 10.52
CA ASP A 113 11.59 3.83 11.29
C ASP A 113 11.71 2.29 11.39
N PRO A 114 12.73 1.68 10.75
CA PRO A 114 12.94 0.23 10.78
C PRO A 114 13.15 -0.34 12.20
N ARG A 115 13.55 0.50 13.17
CA ARG A 115 13.70 0.09 14.58
C ARG A 115 12.37 -0.22 15.25
N ASN A 116 11.24 0.26 14.70
CA ASN A 116 9.92 0.09 15.30
C ASN A 116 9.42 -1.35 15.24
N PHE A 117 9.74 -2.11 14.19
CA PHE A 117 9.30 -3.51 14.07
C PHE A 117 10.07 -4.47 14.98
N LYS A 118 11.33 -4.15 15.30
CA LYS A 118 12.13 -4.96 16.24
C LYS A 118 11.47 -5.03 17.63
N ASN A 119 10.87 -3.94 18.07
CA ASN A 119 10.25 -3.81 19.39
C ASN A 119 8.72 -3.87 19.36
N LEU A 120 8.16 -4.35 18.25
CA LEU A 120 6.73 -4.52 18.10
C LEU A 120 6.23 -5.71 18.94
N SER A 121 5.41 -5.42 19.94
CA SER A 121 4.58 -6.38 20.66
C SER A 121 3.28 -6.62 19.90
N MET A 122 3.04 -7.87 19.51
CA MET A 122 1.84 -8.29 18.78
C MET A 122 0.67 -8.67 19.71
N TRP A 123 0.96 -8.93 20.98
CA TRP A 123 0.07 -9.71 21.86
C TRP A 123 -0.38 -8.96 23.10
N GLU A 124 0.56 -8.23 23.71
CA GLU A 124 0.32 -7.55 24.98
C GLU A 124 0.65 -6.08 24.82
N GLU A 125 -0.29 -5.23 25.24
CA GLU A 125 0.00 -3.82 25.44
C GLU A 125 1.08 -3.74 26.53
N PRO A 126 2.26 -3.15 26.23
CA PRO A 126 3.34 -3.06 27.21
C PRO A 126 2.85 -2.31 28.47
N SER A 127 3.21 -2.82 29.65
CA SER A 127 2.90 -2.14 30.90
C SER A 127 3.53 -0.74 30.92
N TYR A 128 2.94 0.18 31.69
CA TYR A 128 3.47 1.55 31.80
C TYR A 128 4.96 1.58 32.20
N SER A 129 5.39 0.64 33.06
CA SER A 129 6.79 0.46 33.46
C SER A 129 7.71 0.01 32.33
N ALA A 130 7.20 -0.54 31.23
CA ALA A 130 8.01 -0.88 30.07
C ALA A 130 8.41 0.37 29.25
N TYR A 131 7.84 1.53 29.56
CA TYR A 131 8.15 2.83 28.97
C TYR A 131 9.06 3.64 29.90
N HIS A 132 10.22 3.10 30.27
CA HIS A 132 11.23 3.84 31.03
C HIS A 132 12.03 4.81 30.15
N GLU A 133 12.44 5.95 30.71
CA GLU A 133 13.21 7.01 30.02
C GLU A 133 14.58 6.54 29.48
N ASP A 134 15.15 5.47 30.05
CA ASP A 134 16.49 4.93 29.73
C ASP A 134 16.46 3.69 28.80
N ALA A 135 15.29 3.30 28.27
CA ALA A 135 15.23 2.15 27.37
C ALA A 135 15.76 2.53 25.97
N ASP A 136 16.79 1.82 25.48
CA ASP A 136 17.35 1.94 24.12
C ASP A 136 16.29 1.87 23.01
N SER A 137 15.12 1.30 23.32
CA SER A 137 13.95 1.33 22.46
C SER A 137 12.65 1.06 23.22
N VAL A 138 11.63 1.83 22.88
CA VAL A 138 10.28 1.75 23.43
C VAL A 138 9.51 0.59 22.77
N PRO A 139 8.84 -0.29 23.54
CA PRO A 139 8.00 -1.32 22.95
C PRO A 139 6.76 -0.70 22.27
N ILE A 140 6.42 -1.18 21.08
CA ILE A 140 5.26 -0.68 20.31
C ILE A 140 4.20 -1.76 20.27
N TYR A 141 2.95 -1.43 20.59
CA TYR A 141 1.86 -2.39 20.46
C TYR A 141 1.29 -2.34 19.04
N LEU A 142 0.94 -3.50 18.46
CA LEU A 142 0.33 -3.60 17.13
C LEU A 142 -0.87 -2.67 16.95
N GLY A 143 -1.75 -2.57 17.95
CA GLY A 143 -2.93 -1.72 17.90
C GLY A 143 -2.65 -0.21 17.93
N HIS A 144 -1.38 0.21 18.06
CA HIS A 144 -0.96 1.60 17.93
C HIS A 144 -0.46 1.95 16.52
N LEU A 145 -0.39 0.97 15.61
CA LEU A 145 -0.02 1.21 14.22
C LEU A 145 -1.21 1.73 13.41
N SER A 146 -0.94 2.34 12.26
CA SER A 146 -1.99 2.66 11.29
C SER A 146 -2.65 1.38 10.78
N SER A 147 -3.93 1.46 10.41
CA SER A 147 -4.71 0.31 9.93
C SER A 147 -4.05 -0.41 8.73
N GLY A 148 -3.35 0.33 7.87
CA GLY A 148 -2.61 -0.24 6.74
C GLY A 148 -1.38 -1.05 7.15
N THR A 149 -0.59 -0.52 8.07
CA THR A 149 0.58 -1.23 8.61
C THR A 149 0.14 -2.46 9.40
N GLU A 150 -0.89 -2.31 10.25
CA GLU A 150 -1.47 -3.40 11.02
C GLU A 150 -2.00 -4.52 10.10
N GLY A 151 -2.87 -4.17 9.14
CA GLY A 151 -3.43 -5.14 8.20
C GLY A 151 -2.34 -5.89 7.43
N THR A 152 -1.31 -5.17 6.99
CA THR A 152 -0.18 -5.75 6.24
C THR A 152 0.62 -6.73 7.06
N LEU A 153 1.03 -6.32 8.27
CA LEU A 153 1.71 -7.20 9.20
C LEU A 153 0.91 -8.47 9.48
N LEU A 154 -0.41 -8.33 9.64
CA LEU A 154 -1.29 -9.43 10.01
C LEU A 154 -1.45 -10.45 8.89
N TRP A 155 -1.69 -10.04 7.64
CA TRP A 155 -1.83 -11.03 6.56
C TRP A 155 -0.48 -11.67 6.20
N ILE A 156 0.65 -10.95 6.28
CA ILE A 156 1.98 -11.54 6.09
C ILE A 156 2.27 -12.55 7.20
N ARG A 157 1.96 -12.21 8.45
CA ARG A 157 2.06 -13.12 9.58
C ARG A 157 1.19 -14.35 9.37
N TRP A 158 -0.04 -14.17 8.90
CA TRP A 158 -0.94 -15.28 8.60
C TRP A 158 -0.36 -16.22 7.52
N LEU A 159 0.18 -15.66 6.44
CA LEU A 159 0.89 -16.43 5.41
C LEU A 159 2.05 -17.24 6.03
N ALA A 160 2.92 -16.59 6.79
CA ALA A 160 4.06 -17.24 7.44
C ALA A 160 3.60 -18.36 8.39
N LEU A 161 2.57 -18.11 9.20
CA LEU A 161 1.98 -19.09 10.12
C LEU A 161 1.45 -20.31 9.36
N LYS A 162 0.68 -20.10 8.30
CA LYS A 162 0.15 -21.18 7.47
C LYS A 162 1.25 -21.99 6.81
N MET A 163 2.32 -21.36 6.33
CA MET A 163 3.47 -22.06 5.75
C MET A 163 4.21 -22.91 6.80
N VAL A 164 4.53 -22.34 7.97
CA VAL A 164 5.20 -23.06 9.07
C VAL A 164 4.42 -24.31 9.47
N VAL A 165 3.11 -24.16 9.66
CA VAL A 165 2.21 -25.25 10.06
C VAL A 165 2.10 -26.29 8.95
N HIS A 166 1.90 -25.87 7.70
CA HIS A 166 1.75 -26.78 6.56
C HIS A 166 3.00 -27.64 6.34
N TYR A 167 4.20 -27.06 6.53
CA TYR A 167 5.46 -27.78 6.39
C TYR A 167 5.95 -28.44 7.67
N GLY A 168 5.15 -28.43 8.75
CA GLY A 168 5.48 -29.05 10.02
C GLY A 168 6.82 -28.57 10.58
N PHE A 169 7.06 -27.25 10.58
CA PHE A 169 8.29 -26.64 11.13
C PHE A 169 9.60 -27.09 10.47
N ALA A 170 9.56 -27.70 9.29
CA ALA A 170 10.76 -28.12 8.58
C ALA A 170 11.76 -26.96 8.40
N GLU A 171 13.04 -27.26 8.53
CA GLU A 171 14.10 -26.27 8.26
C GLU A 171 13.98 -25.74 6.82
N GLY A 172 14.14 -24.41 6.66
CA GLY A 172 13.99 -23.75 5.37
C GLY A 172 12.55 -23.76 4.81
N TRP A 173 11.53 -23.84 5.67
CA TRP A 173 10.12 -23.78 5.28
C TRP A 173 9.80 -22.53 4.44
N GLU A 174 10.49 -21.41 4.67
CA GLU A 174 10.35 -20.16 3.92
C GLU A 174 10.80 -20.31 2.44
N ARG A 175 11.63 -21.32 2.14
CA ARG A 175 12.10 -21.64 0.78
C ARG A 175 11.30 -22.74 0.11
N LYS A 176 10.19 -23.19 0.70
CA LYS A 176 9.32 -24.22 0.13
C LYS A 176 8.19 -23.61 -0.73
N PRO A 177 7.65 -24.36 -1.71
CA PRO A 177 6.72 -23.80 -2.70
C PRO A 177 5.31 -23.54 -2.15
N ALA A 178 4.87 -22.29 -2.14
CA ALA A 178 3.53 -21.89 -1.69
C ALA A 178 2.81 -21.07 -2.76
N ILE A 179 1.48 -21.05 -2.70
CA ILE A 179 0.63 -20.21 -3.55
C ILE A 179 -0.11 -19.22 -2.65
N LEU A 180 0.03 -17.93 -2.95
CA LEU A 180 -0.71 -16.84 -2.32
C LEU A 180 -1.75 -16.32 -3.31
N LEU A 181 -3.02 -16.37 -2.92
CA LEU A 181 -4.12 -15.68 -3.59
C LEU A 181 -4.55 -14.53 -2.68
N ILE A 182 -4.51 -13.30 -3.18
CA ILE A 182 -4.87 -12.12 -2.40
C ILE A 182 -5.61 -11.11 -3.26
N ASP A 183 -6.74 -10.62 -2.75
CA ASP A 183 -7.49 -9.53 -3.37
C ASP A 183 -6.97 -8.21 -2.80
N GLU A 184 -6.81 -7.19 -3.65
CA GLU A 184 -6.34 -5.84 -3.29
C GLU A 184 -5.10 -5.86 -2.38
N ILE A 185 -3.99 -6.43 -2.87
CA ILE A 185 -2.74 -6.57 -2.09
C ILE A 185 -2.23 -5.24 -1.53
N GLU A 186 -2.59 -4.12 -2.16
CA GLU A 186 -2.25 -2.77 -1.76
C GLU A 186 -3.12 -2.15 -0.68
N ASN A 187 -4.21 -2.81 -0.26
CA ASN A 187 -5.24 -2.13 0.51
C ASN A 187 -4.66 -1.50 1.79
N HIS A 188 -4.93 -0.21 1.98
CA HIS A 188 -4.37 0.64 3.03
C HIS A 188 -2.83 0.81 3.07
N LEU A 189 -2.07 0.30 2.09
CA LEU A 189 -0.62 0.52 1.99
C LEU A 189 -0.29 1.93 1.49
N HIS A 190 0.74 2.54 2.08
CA HIS A 190 1.35 3.75 1.52
C HIS A 190 1.93 3.47 0.11
N PRO A 191 1.83 4.39 -0.87
CA PRO A 191 2.32 4.17 -2.24
C PRO A 191 3.77 3.68 -2.35
N THR A 192 4.66 4.14 -1.48
CA THR A 192 6.05 3.65 -1.41
C THR A 192 6.12 2.15 -1.13
N TRP A 193 5.27 1.67 -0.24
CA TRP A 193 5.23 0.26 0.18
C TRP A 193 4.54 -0.62 -0.85
N GLN A 194 3.56 -0.09 -1.58
CA GLN A 194 2.88 -0.79 -2.69
C GLN A 194 3.88 -1.26 -3.75
N ARG A 195 4.94 -0.47 -4.02
CA ARG A 195 6.03 -0.86 -4.95
C ARG A 195 6.93 -1.97 -4.43
N ARG A 196 6.99 -2.17 -3.10
CA ARG A 196 7.97 -3.03 -2.44
C ARG A 196 7.41 -4.32 -1.88
N VAL A 197 6.09 -4.38 -1.65
CA VAL A 197 5.45 -5.54 -1.00
C VAL A 197 5.72 -6.85 -1.75
N ILE A 198 5.55 -6.87 -3.08
CA ILE A 198 5.80 -8.07 -3.90
C ILE A 198 7.30 -8.43 -3.91
N PRO A 199 8.24 -7.51 -4.23
CA PRO A 199 9.67 -7.81 -4.15
C PRO A 199 10.11 -8.34 -2.79
N ALA A 200 9.68 -7.71 -1.68
CA ALA A 200 10.05 -8.12 -0.33
C ALA A 200 9.52 -9.52 0.02
N LEU A 201 8.29 -9.84 -0.40
CA LEU A 201 7.74 -11.19 -0.26
C LEU A 201 8.55 -12.22 -1.05
N LEU A 202 8.92 -11.92 -2.29
CA LEU A 202 9.66 -12.86 -3.15
C LEU A 202 11.12 -13.01 -2.72
N GLU A 203 11.72 -11.99 -2.10
CA GLU A 203 13.04 -12.09 -1.49
C GLU A 203 13.02 -13.02 -0.27
N HIS A 204 12.01 -12.88 0.58
CA HIS A 204 11.86 -13.71 1.78
C HIS A 204 11.36 -15.13 1.48
N PHE A 205 10.41 -15.26 0.55
CA PHE A 205 9.79 -16.52 0.11
C PHE A 205 10.07 -16.78 -1.38
N PRO A 206 11.28 -17.25 -1.74
CA PRO A 206 11.73 -17.32 -3.14
C PRO A 206 10.97 -18.32 -4.02
N LYS A 207 10.14 -19.20 -3.43
CA LYS A 207 9.27 -20.14 -4.16
C LYS A 207 7.79 -19.83 -4.00
N LEU A 208 7.45 -18.62 -3.54
CA LEU A 208 6.07 -18.16 -3.45
C LEU A 208 5.57 -17.74 -4.83
N GLN A 209 4.49 -18.36 -5.28
CA GLN A 209 3.72 -17.91 -6.43
C GLN A 209 2.58 -17.02 -5.95
N ILE A 210 2.54 -15.78 -6.44
CA ILE A 210 1.56 -14.78 -6.02
C ILE A 210 0.58 -14.55 -7.17
N PHE A 211 -0.71 -14.71 -6.89
CA PHE A 211 -1.79 -14.18 -7.72
C PHE A 211 -2.50 -13.11 -6.88
N ALA A 212 -2.31 -11.87 -7.29
CA ALA A 212 -2.88 -10.71 -6.62
C ALA A 212 -3.76 -9.93 -7.58
N THR A 213 -4.84 -9.34 -7.07
CA THR A 213 -5.54 -8.26 -7.75
C THR A 213 -5.05 -6.92 -7.20
N THR A 214 -5.15 -5.86 -8.01
CA THR A 214 -4.77 -4.51 -7.60
C THR A 214 -5.44 -3.48 -8.49
N HIS A 215 -5.84 -2.37 -7.89
CA HIS A 215 -6.20 -1.12 -8.56
C HIS A 215 -5.09 -0.07 -8.46
N SER A 216 -3.95 -0.41 -7.86
CA SER A 216 -2.83 0.50 -7.72
C SER A 216 -1.83 0.38 -8.88
N PRO A 217 -1.55 1.47 -9.61
CA PRO A 217 -0.49 1.47 -10.61
C PRO A 217 0.90 1.24 -10.00
N PHE A 218 1.07 1.48 -8.69
CA PHE A 218 2.35 1.29 -8.01
C PHE A 218 2.70 -0.17 -7.75
N VAL A 219 1.70 -1.06 -7.64
CA VAL A 219 1.92 -2.51 -7.57
C VAL A 219 2.28 -3.07 -8.95
N VAL A 220 1.65 -2.53 -10.00
CA VAL A 220 1.86 -2.97 -11.39
C VAL A 220 3.22 -2.52 -11.93
N ALA A 221 3.71 -1.36 -11.47
CA ALA A 221 5.00 -0.82 -11.89
C ALA A 221 6.15 -1.80 -11.64
N GLY A 222 6.96 -2.05 -12.67
CA GLY A 222 8.11 -2.96 -12.59
C GLY A 222 7.80 -4.43 -12.88
N LEU A 223 6.54 -4.80 -13.15
CA LEU A 223 6.19 -6.14 -13.61
C LEU A 223 6.59 -6.35 -15.07
N LYS A 224 6.90 -7.61 -15.42
CA LYS A 224 7.36 -8.02 -16.75
C LYS A 224 6.18 -8.40 -17.67
N ALA A 225 6.47 -8.54 -18.96
CA ALA A 225 5.57 -9.11 -19.95
C ALA A 225 5.01 -10.45 -19.45
N GLY A 226 3.70 -10.65 -19.58
CA GLY A 226 3.03 -11.87 -19.14
C GLY A 226 2.62 -11.91 -17.66
N GLN A 227 3.00 -10.91 -16.84
CA GLN A 227 2.72 -10.91 -15.40
C GLN A 227 1.49 -10.08 -15.01
N VAL A 228 0.94 -9.28 -15.94
CA VAL A 228 -0.22 -8.42 -15.70
C VAL A 228 -1.39 -8.92 -16.54
N HIS A 229 -2.48 -9.27 -15.87
CA HIS A 229 -3.74 -9.64 -16.52
C HIS A 229 -4.78 -8.55 -16.31
N LEU A 230 -5.19 -7.90 -17.39
CA LEU A 230 -6.19 -6.84 -17.39
C LEU A 230 -7.56 -7.45 -17.59
N LEU A 231 -8.45 -7.24 -16.62
CA LEU A 231 -9.81 -7.73 -16.66
C LEU A 231 -10.72 -6.63 -17.20
N HIS A 232 -11.40 -6.91 -18.31
CA HIS A 232 -12.41 -6.04 -18.90
C HIS A 232 -13.78 -6.69 -18.79
N ARG A 233 -14.78 -5.91 -18.36
CA ARG A 233 -16.17 -6.33 -18.33
C ARG A 233 -16.93 -5.58 -19.43
N ASP A 234 -17.54 -6.34 -20.34
CA ASP A 234 -18.37 -5.77 -21.41
C ASP A 234 -19.78 -5.36 -20.92
N GLU A 235 -20.55 -4.72 -21.79
CA GLU A 235 -21.93 -4.29 -21.52
C GLU A 235 -22.88 -5.45 -21.18
N ASN A 236 -22.56 -6.67 -21.62
CA ASN A 236 -23.32 -7.88 -21.34
C ASN A 236 -22.90 -8.56 -20.02
N GLY A 237 -21.94 -7.99 -19.31
CA GLY A 237 -21.39 -8.51 -18.06
C GLY A 237 -20.38 -9.64 -18.23
N CYS A 238 -19.98 -9.98 -19.46
CA CYS A 238 -18.92 -10.96 -19.74
C CYS A 238 -17.56 -10.37 -19.36
N VAL A 239 -16.73 -11.16 -18.68
CA VAL A 239 -15.38 -10.75 -18.28
C VAL A 239 -14.35 -11.42 -19.18
N THR A 240 -13.55 -10.60 -19.85
CA THR A 240 -12.42 -11.05 -20.67
C THR A 240 -11.11 -10.61 -20.02
N ALA A 241 -10.08 -11.45 -20.10
CA ALA A 241 -8.74 -11.13 -19.63
C ALA A 241 -7.80 -10.92 -20.81
N THR A 242 -7.09 -9.80 -20.84
CA THR A 242 -5.93 -9.58 -21.72
C THR A 242 -4.65 -9.59 -20.88
N THR A 243 -3.51 -9.86 -21.50
CA THR A 243 -2.22 -9.92 -20.80
C THR A 243 -1.28 -8.89 -21.39
N ASN A 244 -0.46 -8.24 -20.56
CA ASN A 244 0.53 -7.29 -21.05
C ASN A 244 1.59 -7.98 -21.93
N SER A 245 1.83 -7.42 -23.11
CA SER A 245 2.84 -7.91 -24.07
C SER A 245 4.24 -7.37 -23.80
N GLU A 246 4.34 -6.24 -23.09
CA GLU A 246 5.60 -5.53 -22.84
C GLU A 246 5.88 -5.43 -21.34
N ASP A 247 7.16 -5.25 -21.01
CA ASP A 247 7.61 -4.99 -19.63
C ASP A 247 7.11 -3.60 -19.18
N VAL A 248 6.55 -3.55 -17.97
CA VAL A 248 6.07 -2.32 -17.30
C VAL A 248 7.21 -1.70 -16.46
N VAL A 249 8.45 -2.04 -16.78
CA VAL A 249 9.65 -1.57 -16.07
C VAL A 249 9.97 -0.16 -16.55
N GLY A 250 10.10 0.76 -15.60
CA GLY A 250 10.39 2.16 -15.87
C GLY A 250 9.17 3.03 -16.18
N TRP A 251 7.98 2.42 -16.30
CA TRP A 251 6.74 3.15 -16.51
C TRP A 251 6.37 3.99 -15.28
N THR A 252 5.89 5.19 -15.53
CA THR A 252 5.31 6.08 -14.54
C THR A 252 3.90 5.61 -14.15
N ALA A 253 3.44 6.02 -12.97
CA ALA A 253 2.06 5.73 -12.55
C ALA A 253 1.03 6.32 -13.53
N ASP A 254 1.31 7.49 -14.11
CA ASP A 254 0.45 8.15 -15.10
C ASP A 254 0.34 7.33 -16.40
N GLU A 255 1.44 6.79 -16.91
CA GLU A 255 1.44 5.90 -18.08
C GLU A 255 0.63 4.63 -17.82
N ILE A 256 0.84 3.96 -16.68
CA ILE A 256 0.10 2.74 -16.31
C ILE A 256 -1.40 3.03 -16.20
N LEU A 257 -1.77 4.13 -15.54
CA LEU A 257 -3.16 4.52 -15.36
C LEU A 257 -3.87 4.69 -16.71
N ARG A 258 -3.23 5.36 -17.67
CA ARG A 258 -3.81 5.63 -19.00
C ARG A 258 -3.87 4.40 -19.88
N THR A 259 -2.75 3.71 -20.01
CA THR A 259 -2.56 2.65 -21.02
C THR A 259 -3.12 1.30 -20.58
N MET A 260 -3.09 1.01 -19.28
CA MET A 260 -3.50 -0.28 -18.74
C MET A 260 -4.81 -0.20 -17.96
N MET A 261 -4.99 0.84 -17.14
CA MET A 261 -6.16 0.95 -16.26
C MET A 261 -7.33 1.75 -16.84
N GLY A 262 -7.19 2.30 -18.05
CA GLY A 262 -8.26 3.04 -18.74
C GLY A 262 -8.60 4.39 -18.13
N VAL A 263 -7.67 5.01 -17.40
CA VAL A 263 -7.82 6.33 -16.79
C VAL A 263 -7.22 7.39 -17.70
N ASP A 264 -8.03 7.93 -18.61
CA ASP A 264 -7.60 8.90 -19.62
C ASP A 264 -7.07 10.22 -19.06
N GLU A 265 -7.49 10.62 -17.86
CA GLU A 265 -7.11 11.88 -17.22
C GLU A 265 -6.99 11.69 -15.69
N PRO A 266 -5.85 11.18 -15.19
CA PRO A 266 -5.60 10.90 -13.77
C PRO A 266 -5.33 12.17 -12.93
N THR A 267 -5.78 13.35 -13.39
CA THR A 267 -5.71 14.61 -12.63
C THR A 267 -7.05 14.91 -11.98
N ASP A 268 -7.12 15.94 -11.13
CA ASP A 268 -8.36 16.34 -10.48
C ASP A 268 -9.45 16.76 -11.48
N GLN A 269 -10.72 16.48 -11.12
CA GLN A 269 -11.87 16.74 -11.98
C GLN A 269 -12.06 18.23 -12.32
N ILE A 270 -11.59 19.14 -11.47
CA ILE A 270 -11.73 20.58 -11.70
C ILE A 270 -10.80 20.98 -12.85
N THR A 271 -9.54 20.56 -12.80
CA THR A 271 -8.56 20.79 -13.87
C THR A 271 -8.99 20.11 -15.16
N VAL A 272 -9.52 18.87 -15.08
CA VAL A 272 -10.12 18.17 -16.24
C VAL A 272 -11.24 19.00 -16.87
N HIS A 273 -12.19 19.47 -16.07
CA HIS A 273 -13.31 20.27 -16.56
C HIS A 273 -12.84 21.58 -17.21
N ARG A 274 -11.90 22.28 -16.57
CA ARG A 274 -11.27 23.49 -17.12
C ARG A 274 -10.54 23.21 -18.43
N ALA A 275 -9.77 22.13 -18.51
CA ALA A 275 -9.05 21.74 -19.72
C ALA A 275 -10.00 21.35 -20.87
N ASN A 276 -11.12 20.70 -20.55
CA ASN A 276 -12.15 20.35 -21.54
C ASN A 276 -12.90 21.58 -22.05
N ARG A 277 -13.27 22.50 -21.15
CA ARG A 277 -13.88 23.78 -21.53
C ARG A 277 -12.92 24.63 -22.38
N LEU A 278 -11.64 24.66 -22.01
CA LEU A 278 -10.59 25.30 -22.79
C LEU A 278 -10.49 24.70 -24.20
N ARG A 279 -10.52 23.36 -24.34
CA ARG A 279 -10.55 22.67 -25.65
C ARG A 279 -11.79 23.03 -26.47
N GLN A 280 -12.97 23.08 -25.85
CA GLN A 280 -14.21 23.46 -26.54
C GLN A 280 -14.17 24.89 -27.10
N LEU A 281 -13.72 25.85 -26.29
CA LEU A 281 -13.59 27.25 -26.72
C LEU A 281 -12.53 27.40 -27.82
N ARG A 282 -11.42 26.67 -27.73
CA ARG A 282 -10.38 26.66 -28.79
C ARG A 282 -10.85 26.06 -30.11
N GLY A 283 -11.83 25.16 -30.10
CA GLY A 283 -12.36 24.51 -31.29
C GLY A 283 -13.46 25.30 -32.01
N ARG A 284 -13.79 26.52 -31.56
CA ARG A 284 -14.80 27.38 -32.20
C ARG A 284 -14.15 28.39 -33.15
N GLU A 285 -14.72 28.54 -34.33
CA GLU A 285 -14.28 29.51 -35.35
C GLU A 285 -14.57 30.97 -34.97
N THR A 286 -15.63 31.22 -34.20
CA THR A 286 -16.00 32.56 -33.71
C THR A 286 -16.31 32.52 -32.22
N LEU A 287 -15.63 33.38 -31.45
CA LEU A 287 -15.81 33.53 -30.01
C LEU A 287 -16.51 34.86 -29.71
N THR A 288 -17.37 34.89 -28.69
CA THR A 288 -17.88 36.16 -28.17
C THR A 288 -16.80 36.85 -27.32
N PRO A 289 -16.89 38.18 -27.09
CA PRO A 289 -15.97 38.88 -26.20
C PRO A 289 -15.93 38.29 -24.79
N GLU A 290 -17.06 37.78 -24.27
CA GLU A 290 -17.06 37.08 -22.98
C GLU A 290 -16.30 35.75 -23.06
N GLU A 291 -16.52 34.97 -24.12
CA GLU A 291 -15.83 33.68 -24.32
C GLU A 291 -14.32 33.85 -24.53
N GLU A 292 -13.88 34.95 -25.14
CA GLU A 292 -12.45 35.27 -25.30
C GLU A 292 -11.79 35.64 -23.95
N THR A 293 -12.51 36.34 -23.07
CA THR A 293 -12.04 36.58 -21.71
C THR A 293 -12.03 35.30 -20.86
N GLU A 294 -13.04 34.43 -21.01
CA GLU A 294 -13.12 33.11 -20.38
C GLU A 294 -11.94 32.23 -20.82
N LEU A 295 -11.66 32.18 -22.13
CA LEU A 295 -10.56 31.43 -22.72
C LEU A 295 -9.20 31.82 -22.13
N ASN A 296 -8.92 33.13 -22.04
CA ASN A 296 -7.67 33.64 -21.51
C ASN A 296 -7.52 33.35 -20.01
N GLU A 297 -8.60 33.44 -19.24
CA GLU A 297 -8.57 33.12 -17.81
C GLU A 297 -8.42 31.62 -17.57
N LEU A 298 -9.16 30.77 -18.30
CA LEU A 298 -9.01 29.31 -18.23
C LEU A 298 -7.60 28.86 -18.62
N ARG A 299 -7.00 29.49 -19.65
CA ARG A 299 -5.61 29.22 -20.03
C ARG A 299 -4.65 29.51 -18.88
N ARG A 300 -4.82 30.65 -18.20
CA ARG A 300 -3.98 31.03 -17.06
C ARG A 300 -4.14 30.05 -15.89
N GLN A 301 -5.38 29.63 -15.61
CA GLN A 301 -5.70 28.69 -14.54
C GLN A 301 -5.14 27.29 -14.83
N VAL A 302 -5.43 26.71 -16.00
CA VAL A 302 -4.93 25.38 -16.39
C VAL A 302 -3.40 25.35 -16.42
N ASN A 303 -2.74 26.38 -16.97
CA ASN A 303 -1.28 26.46 -16.93
C ASN A 303 -0.76 26.53 -15.50
N LYS A 304 -1.39 27.32 -14.62
CA LYS A 304 -1.00 27.39 -13.22
C LYS A 304 -1.17 26.03 -12.55
N ASP A 305 -2.30 25.35 -12.76
CA ASP A 305 -2.64 24.09 -12.11
C ASP A 305 -1.67 22.97 -12.54
N LEU A 306 -1.37 22.86 -13.84
CA LEU A 306 -0.49 21.82 -14.39
C LEU A 306 1.02 22.11 -14.18
N LEU A 307 1.44 23.37 -14.00
CA LEU A 307 2.86 23.74 -13.89
C LEU A 307 3.33 23.97 -12.44
N SER A 308 2.45 23.92 -11.44
CA SER A 308 2.72 24.57 -10.14
C SER A 308 3.85 24.00 -9.27
N LYS A 309 4.37 22.78 -9.48
CA LYS A 309 5.36 22.20 -8.54
C LYS A 309 6.52 21.39 -9.13
N GLY A 310 7.05 21.83 -10.27
CA GLY A 310 8.40 21.45 -10.70
C GLY A 310 8.42 20.61 -11.96
N GLY A 311 8.36 21.30 -13.10
CA GLY A 311 8.55 20.70 -14.42
C GLY A 311 7.43 19.74 -14.81
N LEU A 312 7.01 19.81 -16.06
CA LEU A 312 6.26 18.72 -16.65
C LEU A 312 7.17 17.47 -16.65
N LEU A 313 6.67 16.32 -16.19
CA LEU A 313 7.23 15.02 -16.60
C LEU A 313 7.34 15.02 -18.13
N GLU A 314 8.37 14.43 -18.72
CA GLU A 314 8.59 14.43 -20.18
C GLU A 314 7.31 14.01 -20.95
N THR A 315 6.53 13.08 -20.39
CA THR A 315 5.21 12.63 -20.90
C THR A 315 4.13 13.72 -20.89
N GLN A 316 4.13 14.60 -19.87
CA GLN A 316 3.26 15.77 -19.86
C GLN A 316 3.82 16.91 -20.74
N ARG A 317 5.14 16.98 -20.96
CA ARG A 317 5.74 17.89 -21.96
C ARG A 317 5.35 17.48 -23.35
N GLU A 318 5.36 16.19 -23.66
CA GLU A 318 4.90 15.65 -24.94
C GLU A 318 3.42 15.98 -25.16
N ARG A 319 2.54 15.81 -24.15
CA ARG A 319 1.16 16.29 -24.25
C ARG A 319 1.05 17.82 -24.42
N TYR A 320 1.88 18.61 -23.72
CA TYR A 320 1.89 20.06 -23.92
C TYR A 320 2.44 20.42 -25.31
N ALA A 321 3.41 19.65 -25.81
CA ALA A 321 3.99 19.79 -27.13
C ALA A 321 2.98 19.40 -28.20
N ASP A 322 2.24 18.30 -28.06
CA ASP A 322 1.13 17.90 -28.93
C ASP A 322 0.04 18.96 -28.92
N LEU A 323 -0.33 19.48 -27.74
CA LEU A 323 -1.30 20.57 -27.60
C LEU A 323 -0.83 21.89 -28.26
N VAL A 324 0.49 22.10 -28.35
CA VAL A 324 1.16 23.21 -29.05
C VAL A 324 1.36 22.90 -30.54
N GLN A 325 1.55 21.65 -30.93
CA GLN A 325 1.70 21.21 -32.32
C GLN A 325 0.35 21.21 -33.04
N ASP A 326 -0.71 20.76 -32.37
CA ASP A 326 -2.09 20.91 -32.83
C ASP A 326 -2.45 22.40 -33.00
N PHE A 327 -1.92 23.28 -32.14
CA PHE A 327 -2.03 24.73 -32.29
C PHE A 327 -1.30 25.26 -33.54
N LEU A 328 -0.09 24.79 -33.80
CA LEU A 328 0.68 25.20 -34.99
C LEU A 328 0.01 24.70 -36.28
N ARG A 329 -0.48 23.46 -36.29
CA ARG A 329 -1.20 22.87 -37.44
C ARG A 329 -2.51 23.60 -37.74
N ALA A 330 -3.28 23.95 -36.72
CA ALA A 330 -4.51 24.73 -36.90
C ALA A 330 -4.23 26.10 -37.55
N ARG A 331 -3.11 26.76 -37.18
CA ARG A 331 -2.68 28.01 -37.84
C ARG A 331 -2.12 27.82 -39.25
N GLU A 332 -1.43 26.72 -39.53
CA GLU A 332 -0.94 26.42 -40.89
C GLU A 332 -2.11 26.16 -41.86
N SER A 333 -3.19 25.53 -41.40
CA SER A 333 -4.42 25.37 -42.21
C SER A 333 -5.12 26.71 -42.49
N GLU A 334 -5.08 27.67 -41.56
CA GLU A 334 -5.63 29.02 -41.78
C GLU A 334 -4.78 29.83 -42.77
N LEU A 335 -3.43 29.75 -42.67
CA LEU A 335 -2.50 30.48 -43.55
C LEU A 335 -2.46 29.96 -44.99
N THR A 336 -2.84 28.69 -45.22
CA THR A 336 -2.88 28.09 -46.56
C THR A 336 -4.20 28.33 -47.29
N GLN A 337 -5.28 28.71 -46.59
CA GLN A 337 -6.58 29.06 -47.19
C GLN A 337 -6.68 30.52 -47.63
N ASP A 338 -5.92 31.43 -47.02
CA ASP A 338 -5.89 32.86 -47.38
C ASP A 338 -4.90 33.23 -48.50
N GLY A 339 -4.22 32.24 -49.10
CA GLY A 339 -3.17 32.43 -50.12
C GLY A 339 -3.51 31.94 -51.53
N GLY A 340 -4.76 31.60 -51.83
CA GLY A 340 -5.22 31.02 -53.11
C GLY A 340 -6.04 31.95 -53.97
#